data_AF-A0AAE0CDE0-F1
#
_entry.id   AF-A0AAE0CDE0-F1
#
_cell.length_a   1.000
_cell.length_b   1.000
_cell.length_c   1.000
_cell.angle_alpha   90.00
_cell.angle_beta   90.00
_cell.angle_gamma   90.00
#
_symmetry.space_group_name_H-M   'P 1'
#
loop_
_entity.id
_entity.type
_entity.pdbx_description
1 polymer ?
#
loop_
_entity_poly.entity_id
_entity_poly.type
_entity_poly.pdbx_seq_one_letter_code
_entity_poly.pdbx_strand_id
1 'polypeptide(L)'
;MSSRGVGLCPTWRLILLGTLDPTSPLSLLRGFEGLLSQIKFITESAWRAAVSINHRSVVHVSHGVKFPPVDWQNPININMMPIIIGAKDSIPVSCRKYYPVLEACLKSSLVSSSMEGCMGYLTIQESEVPTNTSQRRPGLHTETPGICRDRGSYFHGKSLGWGQGWAKPRLLGGIFMASTLADSCEVWENAQVTEPTVIARHGDVEHLRATLASTRELRPRRLKANEMVWITDTTPHESLPLAPCSGGEKTVRRQYFRLVAGAISVWYAAHSTPNPIPSIQPEAEIIHGNKFGVDNQEYAQAESGHDSTTGEGQCQFRESGGGGVHVTPQDCSPIRVKVVRGRKAIIGRGVGSCSKLPASGTVCSWKPAVDLPDGVRDTPTVATPPLQPPGPAAAGDTPEVVAARESFVGQTRLVKELFASGGHRSICNSHSPAVCTVHLQSNIRAG
;
A
#
# COMPACT_ATOMS: atom_id res chain seq x y z
N MET A 1 22.46 22.25 4.44
CA MET A 1 21.19 21.50 4.45
C MET A 1 20.13 22.36 3.76
N SER A 2 19.80 22.04 2.51
CA SER A 2 18.75 22.75 1.76
C SER A 2 17.42 22.54 2.48
N SER A 3 16.80 23.63 2.94
CA SER A 3 15.43 23.61 3.43
C SER A 3 14.55 23.20 2.25
N ARG A 4 14.18 21.92 2.17
CA ARG A 4 13.04 21.48 1.36
C ARG A 4 11.86 22.30 1.88
N GLY A 5 11.53 23.39 1.19
CA GLY A 5 10.36 24.21 1.53
C GLY A 5 9.18 23.27 1.65
N VAL A 6 8.40 23.41 2.72
CA VAL A 6 7.23 22.57 2.97
C VAL A 6 6.17 22.97 1.95
N GLY A 7 6.36 22.54 0.70
CA GLY A 7 5.36 22.64 -0.35
C GLY A 7 4.13 21.85 0.08
N LEU A 8 2.98 22.26 -0.44
CA LEU A 8 1.74 21.51 -0.29
C LEU A 8 1.97 20.05 -0.72
N CYS A 9 1.46 19.09 0.05
CA CYS A 9 1.55 17.70 -0.37
C CYS A 9 0.83 17.53 -1.73
N PRO A 10 1.24 16.55 -2.55
CA PRO A 10 0.68 16.37 -3.89
C PRO A 10 -0.85 16.33 -3.93
N THR A 11 -1.48 15.70 -2.93
CA THR A 11 -2.95 15.65 -2.79
C THR A 11 -3.57 17.03 -2.65
N TRP A 12 -3.04 17.88 -1.76
CA TRP A 12 -3.56 19.25 -1.58
C TRP A 12 -3.32 20.11 -2.81
N ARG A 13 -2.20 19.92 -3.50
CA ARG A 13 -1.94 20.58 -4.77
C ARG A 13 -3.00 20.21 -5.82
N LEU A 14 -3.35 18.93 -5.94
CA LEU A 14 -4.39 18.48 -6.88
C LEU A 14 -5.77 19.03 -6.51
N ILE A 15 -6.14 19.03 -5.23
CA ILE A 15 -7.42 19.59 -4.77
C ILE A 15 -7.51 21.07 -5.16
N LEU A 16 -6.48 21.86 -4.85
CA LEU A 16 -6.44 23.28 -5.15
C LEU A 16 -6.44 23.55 -6.66
N LEU A 17 -5.68 22.80 -7.45
CA LEU A 17 -5.73 22.91 -8.92
C LEU A 17 -7.13 22.59 -9.46
N GLY A 18 -7.80 21.59 -8.91
CA GLY A 18 -9.20 21.28 -9.25
C GLY A 18 -10.15 22.42 -8.93
N THR A 19 -9.91 23.22 -7.88
CA THR A 19 -10.73 24.42 -7.63
C THR A 19 -10.55 25.51 -8.70
N LEU A 20 -9.40 25.52 -9.37
CA LEU A 20 -9.05 26.48 -10.42
C LEU A 20 -9.50 26.03 -11.81
N ASP A 21 -9.71 24.73 -12.03
CA ASP A 21 -10.22 24.18 -13.27
C ASP A 21 -11.75 24.22 -13.31
N PRO A 22 -12.39 25.03 -14.18
CA PRO A 22 -13.85 25.14 -14.25
C PRO A 22 -14.54 23.84 -14.70
N THR A 23 -13.83 22.89 -15.31
CA THR A 23 -14.38 21.59 -15.72
C THR A 23 -14.35 20.57 -14.58
N SER A 24 -13.54 20.80 -13.55
CA SER A 24 -13.46 19.95 -12.38
C SER A 24 -14.69 20.15 -11.48
N PRO A 25 -15.26 19.07 -10.91
CA PRO A 25 -16.28 19.20 -9.86
C PRO A 25 -15.79 19.97 -8.63
N LEU A 26 -14.47 20.03 -8.41
CA LEU A 26 -13.86 20.79 -7.31
C LEU A 26 -13.93 22.31 -7.54
N SER A 27 -14.23 22.79 -8.75
CA SER A 27 -14.47 24.21 -9.03
C SER A 27 -15.58 24.82 -8.17
N LEU A 28 -16.52 24.00 -7.71
CA LEU A 28 -17.58 24.39 -6.79
C LEU A 28 -17.05 24.86 -5.43
N LEU A 29 -15.80 24.52 -5.09
CA LEU A 29 -15.14 24.98 -3.86
C LEU A 29 -14.39 26.30 -4.05
N ARG A 30 -14.40 26.89 -5.25
CA ARG A 30 -13.76 28.19 -5.51
C ARG A 30 -14.46 29.29 -4.72
N GLY A 31 -13.68 30.10 -3.99
CA GLY A 31 -14.20 31.15 -3.11
C GLY A 31 -14.75 30.64 -1.78
N PHE A 32 -14.54 29.37 -1.43
CA PHE A 32 -14.90 28.77 -0.14
C PHE A 32 -13.65 28.40 0.67
N GLU A 33 -12.76 29.36 0.92
CA GLU A 33 -11.46 29.15 1.59
C GLU A 33 -11.62 28.59 3.00
N GLY A 34 -12.67 28.99 3.73
CA GLY A 34 -13.00 28.46 5.04
C GLY A 34 -13.31 26.96 5.01
N LEU A 35 -14.10 26.53 4.02
CA LEU A 35 -14.43 25.12 3.82
C LEU A 35 -13.20 24.31 3.40
N LEU A 36 -12.40 24.82 2.46
CA LEU A 36 -11.14 24.18 2.05
C LEU A 36 -10.18 24.01 3.24
N SER A 37 -10.09 25.02 4.10
CA SER A 37 -9.29 24.97 5.33
C SER A 37 -9.81 23.91 6.31
N GLN A 38 -11.13 23.78 6.44
CA GLN A 38 -11.74 22.75 7.27
C GLN A 38 -11.50 21.34 6.72
N ILE A 39 -11.68 21.12 5.41
CA ILE A 39 -11.38 19.83 4.76
C ILE A 39 -9.90 19.49 4.96
N LYS A 40 -9.01 20.48 4.85
CA LYS A 40 -7.58 20.32 5.11
C LYS A 40 -7.29 19.88 6.52
N PHE A 41 -7.82 20.61 7.50
CA PHE A 41 -7.65 20.28 8.89
C PHE A 41 -8.12 18.86 9.22
N ILE A 42 -9.31 18.47 8.74
CA ILE A 42 -9.88 17.13 8.97
C ILE A 42 -8.98 16.04 8.37
N THR A 43 -8.56 16.24 7.11
CA THR A 43 -7.75 15.27 6.38
C THR A 43 -6.37 15.08 7.01
N GLU A 44 -5.67 16.17 7.33
CA GLU A 44 -4.35 16.11 7.97
C GLU A 44 -4.43 15.56 9.40
N SER A 45 -5.56 15.76 10.10
CA SER A 45 -5.80 15.13 11.40
C SER A 45 -6.01 13.62 11.28
N ALA A 46 -6.78 13.17 10.28
CA ALA A 46 -6.94 11.75 9.99
C ALA A 46 -5.59 11.09 9.60
N TRP A 47 -4.78 11.76 8.79
CA TRP A 47 -3.43 11.29 8.44
C TRP A 47 -2.50 11.17 9.65
N ARG A 48 -2.55 12.15 10.56
CA ARG A 48 -1.80 12.08 11.83
C ARG A 48 -2.25 10.91 12.68
N ALA A 49 -3.56 10.71 12.81
CA ALA A 49 -4.11 9.59 13.59
C ALA A 49 -3.78 8.22 12.99
N ALA A 50 -3.57 8.13 11.67
CA ALA A 50 -3.21 6.89 10.99
C ALA A 50 -1.75 6.45 11.22
N VAL A 51 -0.86 7.38 11.61
CA VAL A 51 0.55 7.09 11.85
C VAL A 51 0.76 6.80 13.34
N SER A 52 1.14 5.56 13.66
CA SER A 52 1.48 5.15 15.01
C SER A 52 2.98 5.20 15.26
N ILE A 53 3.37 5.69 16.43
CA ILE A 53 4.75 5.73 16.93
C ILE A 53 5.03 4.75 18.08
N ASN A 54 4.01 3.97 18.47
CA ASN A 54 4.06 3.16 19.69
C ASN A 54 4.66 1.76 19.47
N HIS A 55 5.03 1.43 18.23
CA HIS A 55 5.50 0.11 17.84
C HIS A 55 6.86 0.21 17.15
N ARG A 56 7.73 -0.78 17.40
CA ARG A 56 8.98 -0.90 16.67
C ARG A 56 8.67 -1.32 15.23
N SER A 57 8.76 -0.37 14.31
CA SER A 57 8.57 -0.56 12.86
C SER A 57 9.84 -1.00 12.15
N VAL A 58 11.01 -0.73 12.74
CA VAL A 58 12.32 -1.03 12.18
C VAL A 58 13.21 -1.61 13.28
N VAL A 59 13.92 -2.69 12.95
CA VAL A 59 14.92 -3.31 13.83
C VAL A 59 16.19 -3.55 13.04
N HIS A 60 17.32 -3.16 13.62
CA HIS A 60 18.64 -3.38 13.04
C HIS A 60 19.05 -4.82 13.33
N VAL A 61 19.25 -5.60 12.27
CA VAL A 61 19.51 -7.04 12.39
C VAL A 61 21.00 -7.31 12.33
N SER A 62 21.71 -6.67 11.41
CA SER A 62 23.14 -6.86 11.23
C SER A 62 23.79 -5.66 10.56
N HIS A 63 25.03 -5.37 10.95
CA HIS A 63 25.89 -4.39 10.29
C HIS A 63 26.97 -5.14 9.51
N GLY A 64 27.19 -4.77 8.25
CA GLY A 64 28.27 -5.35 7.44
C GLY A 64 27.95 -6.74 6.88
N VAL A 65 26.72 -6.96 6.45
CA VAL A 65 26.33 -8.19 5.76
C VAL A 65 27.18 -8.37 4.51
N LYS A 66 27.79 -9.55 4.38
CA LYS A 66 28.69 -9.87 3.28
C LYS A 66 27.89 -10.31 2.07
N PHE A 67 27.72 -9.41 1.11
CA PHE A 67 27.17 -9.75 -0.20
C PHE A 67 28.17 -10.61 -0.99
N PRO A 68 27.69 -11.59 -1.77
CA PRO A 68 28.56 -12.39 -2.62
C PRO A 68 29.06 -11.58 -3.82
N PRO A 69 30.19 -11.97 -4.44
CA PRO A 69 30.62 -11.42 -5.72
C PRO A 69 29.51 -11.52 -6.79
N VAL A 70 29.47 -10.53 -7.67
CA VAL A 70 28.51 -10.45 -8.79
C VAL A 70 29.20 -10.87 -10.08
N ASP A 71 28.55 -11.74 -10.83
CA ASP A 71 28.82 -11.95 -12.24
C ASP A 71 28.01 -10.91 -13.03
N TRP A 72 28.65 -9.82 -13.44
CA TRP A 72 27.97 -8.73 -14.15
C TRP A 72 27.61 -9.10 -15.60
N GLN A 73 28.09 -10.24 -16.12
CA GLN A 73 27.62 -10.78 -17.39
C GLN A 73 26.27 -11.48 -17.24
N ASN A 74 25.97 -12.00 -16.03
CA ASN A 74 24.73 -12.71 -15.72
C ASN A 74 24.13 -12.23 -14.38
N PRO A 75 23.73 -10.96 -14.27
CA PRO A 75 23.22 -10.42 -13.03
C PRO A 75 21.91 -11.09 -12.61
N ILE A 76 21.76 -11.38 -11.32
CA ILE A 76 20.54 -11.95 -10.76
C ILE A 76 19.47 -10.89 -10.64
N ASN A 77 18.31 -11.14 -11.23
CA ASN A 77 17.11 -10.34 -11.07
C ASN A 77 15.90 -11.25 -10.81
N ILE A 78 15.61 -11.50 -9.55
CA ILE A 78 14.45 -12.24 -9.09
C ILE A 78 13.60 -11.37 -8.17
N ASN A 79 12.29 -11.51 -8.25
CA ASN A 79 11.37 -10.76 -7.41
C ASN A 79 10.36 -11.70 -6.77
N MET A 80 10.25 -11.67 -5.44
CA MET A 80 9.25 -12.43 -4.68
C MET A 80 9.28 -13.95 -4.96
N MET A 81 10.46 -14.52 -5.21
CA MET A 81 10.61 -15.95 -5.45
C MET A 81 10.36 -16.75 -4.18
N PRO A 82 9.42 -17.71 -4.17
CA PRO A 82 9.13 -18.50 -2.97
C PRO A 82 10.34 -19.38 -2.63
N ILE A 83 10.68 -19.44 -1.34
CA ILE A 83 11.72 -20.29 -0.76
C ILE A 83 11.25 -20.79 0.61
N ILE A 84 11.88 -21.85 1.12
CA ILE A 84 11.67 -22.30 2.50
C ILE A 84 12.81 -21.72 3.35
N ILE A 85 12.46 -20.89 4.32
CA ILE A 85 13.42 -20.19 5.18
C ILE A 85 14.22 -21.24 5.98
N GLY A 86 15.55 -21.12 5.96
CA GLY A 86 16.46 -22.08 6.60
C GLY A 86 16.79 -23.33 5.76
N ALA A 87 16.04 -23.62 4.69
CA ALA A 87 16.30 -24.76 3.81
C ALA A 87 17.10 -24.31 2.57
N LYS A 88 18.43 -24.45 2.63
CA LYS A 88 19.35 -24.00 1.56
C LYS A 88 19.08 -24.64 0.19
N ASP A 89 18.58 -25.87 0.20
CA ASP A 89 18.23 -26.65 -0.99
C ASP A 89 16.97 -26.13 -1.70
N SER A 90 16.06 -25.44 -0.99
CA SER A 90 14.91 -24.73 -1.57
C SER A 90 15.31 -23.52 -2.44
N ILE A 91 16.58 -23.11 -2.39
CA ILE A 91 17.11 -21.98 -3.17
C ILE A 91 17.76 -22.53 -4.46
N PRO A 92 17.41 -21.99 -5.64
CA PRO A 92 18.05 -22.35 -6.90
C PRO A 92 19.56 -22.14 -6.85
N VAL A 93 20.33 -23.01 -7.52
CA VAL A 93 21.80 -23.02 -7.49
C VAL A 93 22.39 -21.64 -7.81
N SER A 94 21.83 -20.93 -8.80
CA SER A 94 22.24 -19.57 -9.19
C SER A 94 22.15 -18.56 -8.04
N CYS A 95 21.20 -18.73 -7.12
CA CYS A 95 20.94 -17.82 -6.00
C CYS A 95 21.59 -18.27 -4.69
N ARG A 96 22.11 -19.51 -4.59
CA ARG A 96 22.67 -20.06 -3.33
C ARG A 96 23.86 -19.25 -2.78
N LYS A 97 24.55 -18.47 -3.63
CA LYS A 97 25.62 -17.55 -3.18
C LYS A 97 25.13 -16.49 -2.18
N TYR A 98 23.82 -16.19 -2.17
CA TYR A 98 23.18 -15.28 -1.21
C TYR A 98 22.78 -15.96 0.11
N TYR A 99 23.00 -17.26 0.29
CA TYR A 99 22.66 -17.95 1.52
C TYR A 99 23.27 -17.32 2.79
N PRO A 100 24.52 -16.82 2.80
CA PRO A 100 25.06 -16.09 3.96
C PRO A 100 24.27 -14.81 4.33
N VAL A 101 23.68 -14.14 3.33
CA VAL A 101 22.81 -12.96 3.53
C VAL A 101 21.49 -13.39 4.17
N LEU A 102 20.91 -14.52 3.72
CA LEU A 102 19.72 -15.12 4.34
C LEU A 102 19.97 -15.58 5.78
N GLU A 103 21.10 -16.24 6.04
CA GLU A 103 21.48 -16.62 7.39
C GLU A 103 21.64 -15.40 8.30
N ALA A 104 22.15 -14.27 7.79
CA ALA A 104 22.27 -13.05 8.56
C ALA A 104 20.90 -12.49 9.00
N CYS A 105 19.83 -12.75 8.25
CA CYS A 105 18.46 -12.45 8.69
C CYS A 105 18.09 -13.26 9.94
N LEU A 106 18.43 -14.55 9.98
CA LEU A 106 17.98 -15.50 10.99
C LEU A 106 18.88 -15.56 12.23
N LYS A 107 20.15 -15.19 12.11
CA LYS A 107 21.14 -15.26 13.21
C LYS A 107 20.88 -14.29 14.37
N SER A 108 20.00 -13.31 14.20
CA SER A 108 19.66 -12.38 15.27
C SER A 108 18.87 -13.09 16.37
N SER A 109 19.28 -12.95 17.64
CA SER A 109 18.53 -13.47 18.79
C SER A 109 17.14 -12.84 18.94
N LEU A 110 16.89 -11.74 18.22
CA LEU A 110 15.59 -11.10 18.13
C LEU A 110 14.63 -11.87 17.22
N VAL A 111 15.13 -12.65 16.26
CA VAL A 111 14.31 -13.40 15.30
C VAL A 111 13.73 -14.65 15.95
N SER A 112 12.43 -14.88 15.72
CA SER A 112 11.80 -16.12 16.17
C SER A 112 12.27 -17.31 15.33
N SER A 113 12.69 -18.38 16.02
CA SER A 113 12.99 -19.68 15.40
C SER A 113 11.78 -20.28 14.67
N SER A 114 10.56 -19.83 14.99
CA SER A 114 9.35 -20.26 14.29
C SER A 114 9.28 -19.81 12.83
N MET A 115 10.22 -18.98 12.35
CA MET A 115 10.31 -18.64 10.93
C MET A 115 11.09 -19.67 10.11
N GLU A 116 11.89 -20.53 10.73
CA GLU A 116 12.57 -21.63 10.03
C GLU A 116 11.54 -22.66 9.57
N GLY A 117 11.69 -23.13 8.33
CA GLY A 117 10.75 -24.03 7.67
C GLY A 117 9.51 -23.34 7.09
N CYS A 118 9.27 -22.06 7.38
CA CYS A 118 8.17 -21.31 6.77
C CYS A 118 8.48 -20.85 5.35
N MET A 119 7.42 -20.59 4.58
CA MET A 119 7.52 -19.92 3.30
C MET A 119 8.06 -18.48 3.46
N GLY A 120 9.06 -18.14 2.66
CA GLY A 120 9.58 -16.79 2.50
C GLY A 120 9.63 -16.42 1.02
N TYR A 121 9.69 -15.12 0.73
CA TYR A 121 9.70 -14.61 -0.64
C TYR A 121 10.93 -13.74 -0.87
N LEU A 122 11.82 -14.24 -1.72
CA LEU A 122 13.14 -13.69 -1.96
C LEU A 122 13.15 -12.77 -3.18
N THR A 123 13.69 -11.57 -3.00
CA THR A 123 14.04 -10.64 -4.07
C THR A 123 15.53 -10.38 -4.02
N ILE A 124 16.20 -10.56 -5.17
CA ILE A 124 17.60 -10.20 -5.40
C ILE A 124 17.61 -9.41 -6.70
N GLN A 125 18.19 -8.21 -6.67
CA GLN A 125 18.36 -7.38 -7.85
C GLN A 125 19.80 -6.85 -7.92
N GLU A 126 20.58 -7.49 -8.76
CA GLU A 126 21.91 -7.05 -9.20
C GLU A 126 21.72 -6.20 -10.47
N SER A 127 22.07 -4.92 -10.46
CA SER A 127 21.99 -4.11 -11.68
C SER A 127 22.94 -2.92 -11.67
N GLU A 128 23.22 -2.40 -12.86
CA GLU A 128 23.75 -1.04 -13.05
C GLU A 128 22.58 -0.06 -13.00
N VAL A 129 22.71 0.99 -12.20
CA VAL A 129 21.65 1.96 -11.94
C VAL A 129 22.12 3.34 -12.35
N PRO A 130 21.42 4.04 -13.25
CA PRO A 130 21.79 5.40 -13.61
C PRO A 130 21.83 6.33 -12.40
N THR A 131 22.81 7.23 -12.36
CA THR A 131 22.91 8.22 -11.29
C THR A 131 21.69 9.15 -11.29
N ASN A 132 21.31 9.65 -10.12
CA ASN A 132 20.07 10.40 -9.89
C ASN A 132 18.78 9.63 -10.19
N THR A 133 18.85 8.30 -10.33
CA THR A 133 17.67 7.43 -10.40
C THR A 133 17.67 6.42 -9.25
N SER A 134 16.51 5.86 -8.94
CA SER A 134 16.35 4.81 -7.95
C SER A 134 16.27 3.46 -8.66
N GLN A 135 16.90 2.41 -8.10
CA GLN A 135 16.80 1.04 -8.64
C GLN A 135 15.39 0.46 -8.45
N ARG A 136 14.70 0.89 -7.39
CA ARG A 136 13.36 0.44 -7.00
C ARG A 136 12.40 1.61 -7.11
N ARG A 137 11.15 1.37 -6.69
CA ARG A 137 10.06 2.34 -6.79
C ARG A 137 10.45 3.63 -6.05
N PRO A 138 10.52 4.78 -6.74
CA PRO A 138 10.66 6.06 -6.07
C PRO A 138 9.37 6.41 -5.33
N GLY A 139 9.42 7.42 -4.47
CA GLY A 139 8.27 7.86 -3.68
C GLY A 139 8.12 7.05 -2.39
N LEU A 140 7.49 7.68 -1.41
CA LEU A 140 7.26 7.12 -0.09
C LEU A 140 6.14 6.07 -0.16
N HIS A 141 6.43 4.87 0.32
CA HIS A 141 5.48 3.78 0.32
C HIS A 141 5.63 2.84 1.52
N THR A 142 4.62 2.00 1.72
CA THR A 142 4.63 0.80 2.57
C THR A 142 4.65 -0.45 1.68
N GLU A 143 4.97 -1.62 2.25
CA GLU A 143 4.95 -2.87 1.48
C GLU A 143 3.54 -3.48 1.42
N THR A 144 2.69 -3.22 2.43
CA THR A 144 1.26 -3.47 2.30
C THR A 144 0.64 -2.53 1.25
N PRO A 145 -0.21 -3.04 0.35
CA PRO A 145 -0.96 -2.21 -0.59
C PRO A 145 -2.21 -1.57 0.02
N GLY A 146 -2.42 -1.67 1.34
CA GLY A 146 -3.63 -1.19 2.00
C GLY A 146 -4.87 -2.00 1.61
N ILE A 147 -5.97 -1.29 1.33
CA ILE A 147 -7.21 -1.90 0.83
C ILE A 147 -7.16 -1.97 -0.69
N CYS A 148 -7.03 -3.16 -1.26
CA CYS A 148 -7.17 -3.37 -2.70
C CYS A 148 -8.63 -3.18 -3.15
N ARG A 149 -8.86 -2.23 -4.07
CA ARG A 149 -10.19 -1.90 -4.62
C ARG A 149 -10.37 -2.31 -6.08
N ASP A 150 -9.47 -3.11 -6.66
CA ASP A 150 -9.50 -3.43 -8.09
C ASP A 150 -10.65 -4.39 -8.49
N ARG A 151 -11.55 -3.86 -9.34
CA ARG A 151 -12.47 -4.49 -10.32
C ARG A 151 -13.21 -5.79 -9.92
N GLY A 152 -14.30 -5.65 -9.17
CA GLY A 152 -15.45 -6.58 -9.21
C GLY A 152 -15.39 -7.78 -8.28
N SER A 153 -14.19 -8.23 -7.90
CA SER A 153 -13.99 -9.12 -6.75
C SER A 153 -13.59 -8.28 -5.55
N TYR A 154 -14.60 -7.86 -4.79
CA TYR A 154 -14.41 -7.31 -3.45
C TYR A 154 -13.54 -8.28 -2.64
N PHE A 155 -12.25 -8.00 -2.47
CA PHE A 155 -11.57 -8.44 -1.26
C PHE A 155 -12.22 -7.64 -0.12
N HIS A 156 -13.32 -8.18 0.40
CA HIS A 156 -14.24 -7.52 1.31
C HIS A 156 -13.50 -7.01 2.55
N GLY A 157 -13.07 -5.75 2.53
CA GLY A 157 -12.55 -5.02 3.70
C GLY A 157 -11.33 -5.65 4.40
N LYS A 158 -10.65 -6.63 3.79
CA LYS A 158 -9.46 -7.24 4.39
C LYS A 158 -8.22 -6.48 3.92
N SER A 159 -7.45 -5.97 4.89
CA SER A 159 -6.10 -5.46 4.64
C SER A 159 -5.25 -6.59 4.06
N LEU A 160 -4.56 -6.32 2.95
CA LEU A 160 -3.60 -7.29 2.40
C LEU A 160 -2.28 -7.15 3.16
N GLY A 161 -1.76 -8.26 3.66
CA GLY A 161 -0.48 -8.31 4.39
C GLY A 161 0.66 -8.80 3.51
N TRP A 162 1.87 -8.30 3.77
CA TRP A 162 3.11 -8.77 3.16
C TRP A 162 4.11 -9.15 4.24
N GLY A 163 4.03 -10.38 4.74
CA GLY A 163 4.87 -10.87 5.84
C GLY A 163 4.33 -10.50 7.23
N GLN A 164 3.43 -9.51 7.34
CA GLN A 164 2.69 -9.16 8.57
C GLN A 164 3.61 -9.00 9.80
N GLY A 165 4.69 -8.23 9.63
CA GLY A 165 5.76 -8.13 10.62
C GLY A 165 5.30 -7.65 11.99
N TRP A 166 5.67 -8.37 13.04
CA TRP A 166 5.40 -7.99 14.43
C TRP A 166 6.68 -8.09 15.27
N ALA A 167 6.96 -7.07 16.09
CA ALA A 167 8.15 -7.01 16.94
C ALA A 167 7.82 -6.99 18.46
N LYS A 168 7.37 -8.11 19.06
CA LYS A 168 7.25 -8.33 20.53
C LYS A 168 7.06 -9.82 20.88
N PRO A 169 7.84 -10.42 21.81
CA PRO A 169 9.19 -10.03 22.25
C PRO A 169 10.27 -10.36 21.19
N ARG A 170 9.92 -11.16 20.19
CA ARG A 170 10.75 -11.52 19.03
C ARG A 170 10.15 -10.94 17.76
N LEU A 171 10.94 -10.90 16.70
CA LEU A 171 10.53 -10.59 15.34
C LEU A 171 9.83 -11.80 14.76
N LEU A 172 8.57 -11.61 14.39
CA LEU A 172 7.73 -12.56 13.67
C LEU A 172 7.40 -11.97 12.31
N GLY A 173 7.56 -12.76 11.27
CA GLY A 173 7.31 -12.34 9.90
C GLY A 173 8.12 -11.12 9.48
N GLY A 174 7.50 -10.21 8.73
CA GLY A 174 8.06 -8.92 8.31
C GLY A 174 9.05 -9.02 7.15
N ILE A 175 9.87 -7.99 6.99
CA ILE A 175 10.63 -7.78 5.75
C ILE A 175 12.06 -7.42 6.09
N PHE A 176 12.99 -8.27 5.68
CA PHE A 176 14.42 -8.00 5.77
C PHE A 176 14.88 -7.30 4.50
N MET A 177 15.67 -6.23 4.63
CA MET A 177 16.24 -5.50 3.50
C MET A 177 17.70 -5.17 3.74
N ALA A 178 18.50 -5.29 2.69
CA ALA A 178 19.89 -4.85 2.67
C ALA A 178 20.30 -4.40 1.26
N SER A 179 21.32 -3.54 1.18
CA SER A 179 21.87 -3.04 -0.08
C SER A 179 23.38 -2.81 0.05
N THR A 180 24.13 -3.06 -1.01
CA THR A 180 25.58 -2.76 -1.04
C THR A 180 25.90 -1.28 -1.12
N LEU A 181 24.93 -0.44 -1.50
CA LEU A 181 25.07 1.01 -1.55
C LEU A 181 24.39 1.69 -0.35
N ALA A 182 25.15 2.56 0.32
CA ALA A 182 24.67 3.46 1.35
C ALA A 182 23.71 4.51 0.76
N ASP A 183 22.87 5.09 1.62
CA ASP A 183 21.97 6.19 1.29
C ASP A 183 21.02 5.90 0.11
N SER A 184 20.82 4.61 -0.21
CA SER A 184 19.98 4.14 -1.31
C SER A 184 18.54 3.87 -0.91
N CYS A 185 18.25 3.92 0.39
CA CYS A 185 16.95 3.72 0.98
C CYS A 185 16.81 4.57 2.25
N GLU A 186 15.64 5.19 2.43
CA GLU A 186 15.21 5.81 3.69
C GLU A 186 14.11 4.96 4.33
N VAL A 187 14.14 4.85 5.66
CA VAL A 187 13.11 4.17 6.46
C VAL A 187 12.67 5.08 7.61
N TRP A 188 11.39 5.06 7.95
CA TRP A 188 10.85 5.81 9.09
C TRP A 188 10.78 4.90 10.32
N GLU A 189 11.84 4.93 11.13
CA GLU A 189 12.10 3.90 12.15
C GLU A 189 10.98 3.72 13.18
N ASN A 190 10.35 4.84 13.55
CA ASN A 190 9.29 4.91 14.57
C ASN A 190 7.91 5.16 13.95
N ALA A 191 7.68 4.83 12.68
CA ALA A 191 6.39 5.05 12.04
C ALA A 191 5.79 3.75 11.50
N GLN A 192 4.52 3.51 11.82
CA GLN A 192 3.68 2.53 11.13
C GLN A 192 2.40 3.19 10.65
N VAL A 193 2.00 2.91 9.42
CA VAL A 193 0.70 3.33 8.88
C VAL A 193 -0.34 2.29 9.27
N THR A 194 -1.07 2.56 10.33
CA THR A 194 -1.97 1.59 10.98
C THR A 194 -3.37 1.54 10.39
N GLU A 195 -3.76 2.57 9.64
CA GLU A 195 -5.08 2.67 9.01
C GLU A 195 -4.98 2.31 7.52
N PRO A 196 -5.43 1.12 7.09
CA PRO A 196 -5.27 0.67 5.70
C PRO A 196 -6.01 1.56 4.68
N THR A 197 -7.02 2.32 5.12
CA THR A 197 -7.76 3.23 4.23
C THR A 197 -6.97 4.46 3.81
N VAL A 198 -5.91 4.85 4.54
CA VAL A 198 -5.03 5.95 4.12
C VAL A 198 -3.92 5.49 3.19
N ILE A 199 -3.67 4.19 3.10
CA ILE A 199 -2.66 3.64 2.19
C ILE A 199 -3.27 3.61 0.79
N ALA A 200 -2.70 4.41 -0.11
CA ALA A 200 -3.14 4.48 -1.49
C ALA A 200 -2.60 3.27 -2.29
N ARG A 201 -2.91 3.26 -3.59
CA ARG A 201 -2.63 2.13 -4.46
C ARG A 201 -1.16 1.71 -4.36
N HIS A 202 -0.93 0.41 -4.28
CA HIS A 202 0.41 -0.20 -4.25
C HIS A 202 1.29 0.21 -3.07
N GLY A 203 0.68 0.69 -1.98
CA GLY A 203 1.40 1.10 -0.78
C GLY A 203 1.78 2.57 -0.78
N ASP A 204 1.33 3.36 -1.76
CA ASP A 204 1.65 4.78 -1.80
C ASP A 204 1.16 5.50 -0.54
N VAL A 205 2.08 6.22 0.09
CA VAL A 205 1.81 7.07 1.26
C VAL A 205 2.54 8.41 1.13
N GLU A 206 2.80 8.87 -0.10
CA GLU A 206 3.52 10.13 -0.37
C GLU A 206 2.81 11.34 0.27
N HIS A 207 1.49 11.31 0.31
CA HIS A 207 0.66 12.31 0.97
C HIS A 207 0.92 12.43 2.48
N LEU A 208 1.47 11.39 3.13
CA LEU A 208 1.86 11.39 4.55
C LEU A 208 3.23 12.03 4.80
N ARG A 209 4.03 12.36 3.77
CA ARG A 209 5.40 12.86 3.97
C ARG A 209 5.46 14.10 4.87
N ALA A 210 4.54 15.05 4.70
CA ALA A 210 4.46 16.24 5.54
C ALA A 210 4.13 15.88 7.00
N THR A 211 3.19 14.94 7.19
CA THR A 211 2.84 14.40 8.51
C THR A 211 4.04 13.75 9.18
N LEU A 212 4.79 12.91 8.46
CA LEU A 212 5.99 12.26 8.97
C LEU A 212 7.14 13.25 9.23
N ALA A 213 7.18 14.38 8.53
CA ALA A 213 8.16 15.43 8.79
C ALA A 213 7.76 16.38 9.95
N SER A 214 6.52 16.27 10.46
CA SER A 214 5.97 17.24 11.43
C SER A 214 6.55 17.09 12.83
N THR A 215 7.12 15.92 13.17
CA THR A 215 7.71 15.66 14.50
C THR A 215 9.15 15.19 14.38
N ARG A 216 9.95 15.40 15.43
CA ARG A 216 11.38 15.02 15.41
C ARG A 216 11.56 13.51 15.54
N GLU A 217 10.60 12.85 16.17
CA GLU A 217 10.54 11.42 16.44
C GLU A 217 10.33 10.58 15.16
N LEU A 218 9.75 11.22 14.12
CA LEU A 218 9.41 10.62 12.83
C LEU A 218 10.44 10.93 11.73
N ARG A 219 11.67 11.31 12.08
CA ARG A 219 12.70 11.57 11.07
C ARG A 219 13.08 10.28 10.33
N PRO A 220 13.17 10.31 8.99
CA PRO A 220 13.69 9.17 8.25
C PRO A 220 15.16 8.96 8.57
N ARG A 221 15.58 7.70 8.52
CA ARG A 221 16.98 7.31 8.56
C ARG A 221 17.38 6.69 7.22
N ARG A 222 18.53 7.11 6.71
CA ARG A 222 19.18 6.47 5.57
C ARG A 222 19.91 5.21 6.01
N LEU A 223 19.71 4.15 5.23
CA LEU A 223 20.43 2.88 5.44
C LEU A 223 21.87 3.00 4.95
N LYS A 224 22.80 2.47 5.73
CA LYS A 224 24.22 2.37 5.35
C LYS A 224 24.43 1.20 4.39
N ALA A 225 25.58 1.22 3.70
CA ALA A 225 26.00 0.09 2.89
C ALA A 225 26.12 -1.16 3.74
N ASN A 226 25.64 -2.30 3.23
CA ASN A 226 25.68 -3.61 3.86
C ASN A 226 24.97 -3.68 5.21
N GLU A 227 24.07 -2.74 5.49
CA GLU A 227 23.22 -2.77 6.67
C GLU A 227 21.98 -3.61 6.39
N MET A 228 21.66 -4.54 7.29
CA MET A 228 20.44 -5.34 7.26
C MET A 228 19.46 -4.81 8.30
N VAL A 229 18.30 -4.39 7.82
CA VAL A 229 17.17 -4.01 8.67
C VAL A 229 16.02 -4.98 8.47
N TRP A 230 15.25 -5.17 9.53
CA TRP A 230 13.93 -5.75 9.51
C TRP A 230 12.91 -4.62 9.63
N ILE A 231 11.86 -4.64 8.81
CA ILE A 231 10.73 -3.71 8.88
C ILE A 231 9.39 -4.44 8.89
N THR A 232 8.35 -3.79 9.41
CA THR A 232 6.96 -4.24 9.19
C THR A 232 6.49 -3.90 7.78
N ASP A 233 5.41 -4.52 7.33
CA ASP A 233 4.82 -4.21 6.03
C ASP A 233 4.12 -2.86 5.97
N THR A 234 3.81 -2.26 7.12
CA THR A 234 3.21 -0.92 7.25
C THR A 234 4.24 0.18 7.53
N THR A 235 5.53 -0.15 7.57
CA THR A 235 6.60 0.83 7.80
C THR A 235 6.82 1.69 6.54
N PRO A 236 6.68 3.03 6.62
CA PRO A 236 7.04 3.90 5.51
C PRO A 236 8.53 3.81 5.18
N HIS A 237 8.83 3.68 3.90
CA HIS A 237 10.19 3.67 3.37
C HIS A 237 10.19 4.13 1.91
N GLU A 238 11.38 4.45 1.40
CA GLU A 238 11.54 4.99 0.05
C GLU A 238 12.89 4.57 -0.54
N SER A 239 12.89 4.16 -1.81
CA SER A 239 14.14 4.02 -2.57
C SER A 239 14.60 5.39 -3.05
N LEU A 240 15.82 5.76 -2.69
CA LEU A 240 16.36 7.07 -3.04
C LEU A 240 17.09 7.06 -4.40
N PRO A 241 17.13 8.21 -5.09
CA PRO A 241 18.07 8.44 -6.17
C PRO A 241 19.52 8.23 -5.72
N LEU A 242 20.29 7.48 -6.51
CA LEU A 242 21.68 7.17 -6.18
C LEU A 242 22.59 8.34 -6.55
N ALA A 243 23.46 8.72 -5.61
CA ALA A 243 24.45 9.78 -5.84
C ALA A 243 25.46 9.37 -6.92
N PRO A 244 26.04 10.34 -7.66
CA PRO A 244 27.13 10.06 -8.57
C PRO A 244 28.33 9.43 -7.86
N CYS A 245 28.95 8.42 -8.48
CA CYS A 245 30.25 7.94 -8.02
C CYS A 245 31.31 9.04 -8.19
N SER A 246 32.24 9.10 -7.24
CA SER A 246 33.47 9.89 -7.34
C SER A 246 34.25 9.42 -8.58
N GLY A 247 34.16 10.16 -9.68
CA GLY A 247 34.73 9.74 -10.97
C GLY A 247 33.88 10.10 -12.19
N GLY A 248 32.67 10.64 -11.99
CA GLY A 248 31.82 11.09 -13.11
C GLY A 248 31.11 9.96 -13.84
N GLU A 249 31.12 8.74 -13.28
CA GLU A 249 30.37 7.62 -13.82
C GLU A 249 28.87 7.93 -13.86
N LYS A 250 28.21 7.58 -14.96
CA LYS A 250 26.77 7.79 -15.16
C LYS A 250 25.91 6.70 -14.54
N THR A 251 26.52 5.61 -14.08
CA THR A 251 25.86 4.43 -13.52
C THR A 251 26.62 3.91 -12.32
N VAL A 252 25.91 3.32 -11.38
CA VAL A 252 26.48 2.67 -10.20
C VAL A 252 26.02 1.23 -10.11
N ARG A 253 26.92 0.32 -9.75
CA ARG A 253 26.61 -1.11 -9.57
C ARG A 253 26.03 -1.34 -8.18
N ARG A 254 24.84 -1.93 -8.11
CA ARG A 254 24.12 -2.18 -6.85
C ARG A 254 23.64 -3.63 -6.77
N GLN A 255 23.80 -4.22 -5.59
CA GLN A 255 23.06 -5.42 -5.18
C GLN A 255 22.01 -4.99 -4.15
N TYR A 256 20.75 -5.31 -4.42
CA TYR A 256 19.64 -5.14 -3.48
C TYR A 256 19.10 -6.52 -3.09
N PHE A 257 18.87 -6.70 -1.80
CA PHE A 257 18.33 -7.91 -1.21
C PHE A 257 17.08 -7.57 -0.40
N ARG A 258 16.02 -8.36 -0.58
CA ARG A 258 14.84 -8.33 0.26
C ARG A 258 14.32 -9.75 0.51
N LEU A 259 13.99 -10.04 1.75
CA LEU A 259 13.25 -11.26 2.13
C LEU A 259 11.96 -10.83 2.84
N VAL A 260 10.82 -11.18 2.26
CA VAL A 260 9.54 -11.14 2.98
C VAL A 260 9.40 -12.46 3.72
N ALA A 261 9.48 -12.41 5.05
CA ALA A 261 9.31 -13.56 5.91
C ALA A 261 7.86 -13.60 6.42
N GLY A 262 7.21 -14.76 6.33
CA GLY A 262 5.82 -14.93 6.76
C GLY A 262 4.80 -14.82 5.62
N ALA A 263 3.52 -14.91 6.01
CA ALA A 263 2.43 -15.01 5.05
C ALA A 263 2.25 -13.71 4.25
N ILE A 264 2.03 -13.85 2.94
CA ILE A 264 1.54 -12.77 2.08
C ILE A 264 0.12 -13.10 1.66
N SER A 265 -0.71 -12.08 1.44
CA SER A 265 -2.10 -12.32 1.04
C SER A 265 -2.23 -12.78 -0.42
N VAL A 266 -1.38 -12.26 -1.31
CA VAL A 266 -1.45 -12.50 -2.76
C VAL A 266 -0.06 -12.55 -3.37
N TRP A 267 0.12 -13.39 -4.40
CA TRP A 267 1.35 -13.50 -5.19
C TRP A 267 1.04 -13.23 -6.67
N TYR A 268 1.61 -12.17 -7.23
CA TYR A 268 1.32 -11.75 -8.61
C TYR A 268 2.25 -12.45 -9.60
N ALA A 269 1.75 -13.45 -10.33
CA ALA A 269 2.55 -14.26 -11.26
C ALA A 269 3.21 -13.42 -12.36
N ALA A 270 2.53 -12.39 -12.87
CA ALA A 270 3.08 -11.51 -13.90
C ALA A 270 4.23 -10.60 -13.41
N HIS A 271 4.43 -10.50 -12.09
CA HIS A 271 5.39 -9.57 -11.45
C HIS A 271 6.36 -10.27 -10.49
N SER A 272 6.29 -11.58 -10.39
CA SER A 272 7.06 -12.38 -9.44
C SER A 272 7.77 -13.51 -10.19
N THR A 273 8.88 -13.97 -9.63
CA THR A 273 9.70 -15.03 -10.23
C THR A 273 9.32 -16.36 -9.60
N PRO A 274 8.79 -17.35 -10.36
CA PRO A 274 8.54 -18.67 -9.80
C PRO A 274 9.85 -19.35 -9.40
N ASN A 275 9.82 -20.20 -8.38
CA ASN A 275 10.95 -21.05 -8.07
C ASN A 275 11.03 -22.20 -9.10
N PRO A 276 12.20 -22.48 -9.72
CA PRO A 276 12.35 -23.57 -10.66
C PRO A 276 12.22 -24.96 -10.04
N ILE A 277 12.26 -25.09 -8.70
CA ILE A 277 12.04 -26.35 -7.99
C ILE A 277 10.53 -26.58 -7.88
N PRO A 278 9.95 -27.61 -8.53
CA PRO A 278 8.49 -27.75 -8.65
C PRO A 278 7.74 -27.85 -7.33
N SER A 279 8.37 -28.43 -6.31
CA SER A 279 7.78 -28.58 -4.96
C SER A 279 7.72 -27.28 -4.16
N ILE A 280 8.37 -26.20 -4.62
CA ILE A 280 8.40 -24.91 -3.94
C ILE A 280 7.49 -23.94 -4.68
N GLN A 281 6.25 -23.80 -4.21
CA GLN A 281 5.24 -22.90 -4.75
C GLN A 281 4.83 -21.87 -3.70
N PRO A 282 4.35 -20.67 -4.10
CA PRO A 282 3.82 -19.71 -3.12
C PRO A 282 2.60 -20.31 -2.40
N GLU A 283 2.51 -20.11 -1.08
CA GLU A 283 1.33 -20.52 -0.30
C GLU A 283 0.15 -19.55 -0.47
N ALA A 284 0.43 -18.33 -0.95
CA ALA A 284 -0.56 -17.28 -1.15
C ALA A 284 -1.40 -17.51 -2.43
N GLU A 285 -2.53 -16.81 -2.51
CA GLU A 285 -3.36 -16.79 -3.71
C GLU A 285 -2.57 -16.24 -4.91
N ILE A 286 -2.47 -17.04 -5.97
CA ILE A 286 -1.77 -16.65 -7.20
C ILE A 286 -2.69 -15.82 -8.09
N ILE A 287 -2.32 -14.56 -8.32
CA ILE A 287 -3.01 -13.65 -9.23
C ILE A 287 -2.26 -13.60 -10.56
N HIS A 288 -2.90 -14.02 -11.64
CA HIS A 288 -2.33 -14.02 -13.00
C HIS A 288 -2.47 -12.68 -13.73
N GLY A 289 -3.17 -11.70 -13.14
CA GLY A 289 -3.34 -10.36 -13.70
C GLY A 289 -2.11 -9.46 -13.56
N ASN A 290 -2.02 -8.44 -14.42
CA ASN A 290 -1.02 -7.38 -14.28
C ASN A 290 -1.38 -6.49 -13.09
N LYS A 291 -0.53 -6.48 -12.05
CA LYS A 291 -0.63 -5.61 -10.87
C LYS A 291 -0.87 -4.13 -11.21
N PHE A 292 -0.33 -3.65 -12.33
CA PHE A 292 -0.41 -2.26 -12.78
C PHE A 292 -1.34 -2.06 -13.99
N GLY A 293 -1.96 -3.11 -14.53
CA GLY A 293 -2.61 -3.08 -15.84
C GLY A 293 -4.01 -2.45 -15.88
N VAL A 294 -4.54 -2.02 -14.73
CA VAL A 294 -5.94 -1.58 -14.61
C VAL A 294 -6.11 -0.12 -15.07
N ASP A 295 -5.06 0.70 -14.96
CA ASP A 295 -5.16 2.16 -15.21
C ASP A 295 -5.12 2.56 -16.68
N ASN A 296 -4.59 1.71 -17.57
CA ASN A 296 -4.42 2.12 -18.97
C ASN A 296 -5.70 1.99 -19.82
N GLN A 297 -6.76 1.33 -19.34
CA GLN A 297 -7.99 1.19 -20.13
C GLN A 297 -9.03 2.28 -19.88
N GLU A 298 -9.13 2.83 -18.66
CA GLU A 298 -10.08 3.92 -18.37
C GLU A 298 -9.58 5.28 -18.85
N TYR A 299 -8.26 5.54 -18.80
CA TYR A 299 -7.69 6.74 -19.41
C TYR A 299 -7.70 6.69 -20.94
N ALA A 300 -7.41 5.53 -21.55
CA ALA A 300 -7.46 5.39 -23.02
C ALA A 300 -8.89 5.52 -23.59
N GLN A 301 -9.92 5.11 -22.84
CA GLN A 301 -11.31 5.30 -23.27
C GLN A 301 -11.79 6.75 -23.14
N ALA A 302 -11.24 7.53 -22.20
CA ALA A 302 -11.53 8.96 -22.10
C ALA A 302 -10.92 9.77 -23.25
N GLU A 303 -9.79 9.35 -23.82
CA GLU A 303 -9.15 10.02 -24.97
C GLU A 303 -9.73 9.60 -26.32
N SER A 304 -10.32 8.40 -26.43
CA SER A 304 -10.95 7.92 -27.68
C SER A 304 -12.38 8.46 -27.94
N GLY A 305 -12.92 9.27 -27.04
CA GLY A 305 -14.28 9.83 -27.11
C GLY A 305 -14.40 11.21 -27.78
N HIS A 306 -13.33 11.74 -28.38
CA HIS A 306 -13.41 12.96 -29.18
C HIS A 306 -13.68 12.60 -30.65
N ASP A 307 -14.96 12.64 -31.01
CA ASP A 307 -15.45 12.54 -32.37
C ASP A 307 -14.83 13.66 -33.23
N SER A 308 -13.88 13.28 -34.08
CA SER A 308 -13.20 14.17 -35.02
C SER A 308 -14.01 14.26 -36.31
N THR A 309 -15.19 14.86 -36.26
CA THR A 309 -15.86 15.40 -37.45
C THR A 309 -15.34 16.80 -37.76
N THR A 310 -14.10 16.89 -38.25
CA THR A 310 -13.68 17.95 -39.19
C THR A 310 -12.74 17.31 -40.22
N GLY A 311 -13.35 16.61 -41.18
CA GLY A 311 -12.66 16.23 -42.40
C GLY A 311 -12.52 17.44 -43.30
N GLU A 312 -11.39 18.16 -43.22
CA GLU A 312 -10.92 19.00 -44.33
C GLU A 312 -10.33 18.08 -45.40
N GLY A 313 -11.19 17.62 -46.30
CA GLY A 313 -10.77 16.98 -47.54
C GLY A 313 -10.15 18.00 -48.49
N GLN A 314 -8.89 17.78 -48.87
CA GLN A 314 -8.27 18.47 -49.99
C GLN A 314 -9.02 18.12 -51.29
N CYS A 315 -9.71 19.09 -51.85
CA CYS A 315 -10.32 19.00 -53.18
C CYS A 315 -9.22 19.07 -54.26
N GLN A 316 -9.01 17.96 -54.97
CA GLN A 316 -8.44 17.98 -56.32
C GLN A 316 -9.55 18.34 -57.32
N PHE A 317 -9.26 19.32 -58.18
CA PHE A 317 -10.10 19.71 -59.30
C PHE A 317 -10.29 18.55 -60.27
N ARG A 318 -11.56 18.22 -60.56
CA ARG A 318 -11.94 17.59 -61.82
C ARG A 318 -13.30 18.12 -62.25
N GLU A 319 -13.31 18.84 -63.37
CA GLU A 319 -14.53 19.24 -64.06
C GLU A 319 -15.24 18.00 -64.61
N SER A 320 -16.55 17.92 -64.42
CA SER A 320 -17.49 17.39 -65.42
C SER A 320 -18.94 17.54 -64.95
N GLY A 321 -19.77 18.08 -65.86
CA GLY A 321 -21.12 17.59 -66.13
C GLY A 321 -22.23 17.97 -65.15
N GLY A 322 -23.14 18.81 -65.62
CA GLY A 322 -24.34 19.22 -64.88
C GLY A 322 -25.37 18.11 -64.64
N GLY A 323 -26.31 18.42 -63.76
CA GLY A 323 -27.47 17.59 -63.46
C GLY A 323 -28.01 17.91 -62.07
N GLY A 324 -28.98 18.83 -61.99
CA GLY A 324 -29.66 19.15 -60.75
C GLY A 324 -30.59 18.02 -60.30
N VAL A 325 -30.54 17.67 -59.01
CA VAL A 325 -31.54 16.84 -58.35
C VAL A 325 -31.86 17.44 -56.99
N HIS A 326 -33.13 17.77 -56.80
CA HIS A 326 -33.74 18.20 -55.53
C HIS A 326 -33.78 17.01 -54.56
N VAL A 327 -33.34 17.19 -53.31
CA VAL A 327 -33.53 16.22 -52.23
C VAL A 327 -34.20 16.92 -51.04
N THR A 328 -35.36 16.42 -50.63
CA THR A 328 -36.08 16.79 -49.41
C THR A 328 -35.61 15.92 -48.23
N PRO A 329 -35.53 16.44 -46.98
CA PRO A 329 -35.20 15.63 -45.82
C PRO A 329 -36.44 14.88 -45.30
N GLN A 330 -36.38 13.55 -45.23
CA GLN A 330 -37.29 12.71 -44.46
C GLN A 330 -36.50 11.87 -43.44
N ASP A 331 -37.09 11.79 -42.25
CA ASP A 331 -37.00 10.73 -41.24
C ASP A 331 -35.78 10.66 -40.31
N CYS A 332 -35.80 11.50 -39.28
CA CYS A 332 -35.22 11.17 -37.98
C CYS A 332 -36.19 10.28 -37.18
N SER A 333 -35.86 8.99 -37.03
CA SER A 333 -36.52 8.11 -36.06
C SER A 333 -35.77 8.10 -34.72
N PRO A 334 -36.45 8.22 -33.56
CA PRO A 334 -35.79 8.21 -32.26
C PRO A 334 -35.43 6.79 -31.80
N ILE A 335 -34.22 6.66 -31.25
CA ILE A 335 -33.67 5.48 -30.57
C ILE A 335 -34.55 5.12 -29.36
N ARG A 336 -35.13 3.91 -29.36
CA ARG A 336 -35.85 3.36 -28.20
C ARG A 336 -34.88 2.72 -27.22
N VAL A 337 -34.71 3.33 -26.05
CA VAL A 337 -34.01 2.73 -24.91
C VAL A 337 -34.94 1.71 -24.24
N LYS A 338 -34.53 0.44 -24.22
CA LYS A 338 -35.27 -0.66 -23.58
C LYS A 338 -34.83 -0.78 -22.12
N VAL A 339 -35.68 -0.33 -21.20
CA VAL A 339 -35.50 -0.55 -19.75
C VAL A 339 -35.90 -1.99 -19.43
N VAL A 340 -34.94 -2.83 -19.04
CA VAL A 340 -35.21 -4.18 -18.53
C VAL A 340 -35.19 -4.13 -17.01
N ARG A 341 -36.38 -4.14 -16.39
CA ARG A 341 -36.58 -4.44 -14.97
C ARG A 341 -37.01 -5.89 -14.82
N GLY A 342 -36.28 -6.66 -14.01
CA GLY A 342 -36.79 -7.90 -13.44
C GLY A 342 -35.71 -8.96 -13.21
N ARG A 343 -35.40 -9.24 -11.95
CA ARG A 343 -35.05 -10.60 -11.52
C ARG A 343 -35.77 -10.91 -10.21
N LYS A 344 -36.61 -11.94 -10.29
CA LYS A 344 -37.29 -12.61 -9.18
C LYS A 344 -36.26 -13.41 -8.36
N ALA A 345 -36.52 -13.47 -7.07
CA ALA A 345 -35.92 -14.41 -6.14
C ALA A 345 -36.22 -15.87 -6.56
N ILE A 346 -35.21 -16.73 -6.48
CA ILE A 346 -35.37 -18.18 -6.57
C ILE A 346 -35.30 -18.72 -5.14
N ILE A 347 -36.42 -19.25 -4.67
CA ILE A 347 -36.54 -20.10 -3.48
C ILE A 347 -36.40 -21.54 -3.97
N GLY A 348 -35.32 -22.23 -3.61
CA GLY A 348 -35.14 -23.65 -3.85
C GLY A 348 -35.42 -24.44 -2.57
N ARG A 349 -36.52 -25.22 -2.58
CA ARG A 349 -36.85 -26.22 -1.56
C ARG A 349 -35.89 -27.41 -1.64
N GLY A 350 -35.60 -27.97 -0.48
CA GLY A 350 -34.78 -29.17 -0.32
C GLY A 350 -35.45 -30.46 -0.81
N VAL A 351 -34.59 -31.46 -1.04
CA VAL A 351 -34.94 -32.87 -1.13
C VAL A 351 -33.87 -33.62 -0.34
N GLY A 352 -34.28 -34.39 0.66
CA GLY A 352 -33.40 -35.25 1.45
C GLY A 352 -33.14 -36.59 0.77
N SER A 353 -32.04 -37.24 1.16
CA SER A 353 -31.88 -38.69 1.09
C SER A 353 -30.81 -39.15 2.08
N CYS A 354 -31.17 -40.16 2.87
CA CYS A 354 -30.35 -40.85 3.87
C CYS A 354 -29.42 -41.92 3.28
N SER A 355 -28.46 -42.34 4.13
CA SER A 355 -27.62 -43.56 4.10
C SER A 355 -26.40 -43.50 3.14
N LYS A 356 -25.17 -43.89 3.49
CA LYS A 356 -24.65 -44.94 4.41
C LYS A 356 -23.27 -44.57 5.00
N LEU A 357 -22.97 -45.06 6.21
CA LEU A 357 -21.63 -45.21 6.82
C LEU A 357 -20.82 -46.33 6.11
N PRO A 358 -19.48 -46.32 6.13
CA PRO A 358 -18.66 -46.94 7.19
C PRO A 358 -17.57 -45.98 7.73
N ALA A 359 -17.31 -45.91 9.05
CA ALA A 359 -16.46 -46.79 9.88
C ALA A 359 -14.94 -46.68 9.60
N SER A 360 -14.19 -46.51 10.70
CA SER A 360 -12.73 -46.26 10.84
C SER A 360 -12.34 -44.78 10.65
N GLY A 361 -11.76 -44.06 11.60
CA GLY A 361 -11.19 -44.43 12.89
C GLY A 361 -9.71 -44.07 12.94
N THR A 362 -9.37 -42.79 13.00
CA THR A 362 -8.05 -42.33 13.44
C THR A 362 -8.18 -40.98 14.15
N VAL A 363 -8.16 -41.00 15.48
CA VAL A 363 -7.99 -39.82 16.32
C VAL A 363 -6.50 -39.72 16.62
N CYS A 364 -5.82 -38.71 16.06
CA CYS A 364 -4.46 -38.37 16.44
C CYS A 364 -4.48 -37.60 17.76
N SER A 365 -4.37 -38.31 18.88
CA SER A 365 -4.07 -37.72 20.18
C SER A 365 -2.57 -37.41 20.28
N TRP A 366 -2.23 -36.14 20.38
CA TRP A 366 -0.87 -35.71 20.74
C TRP A 366 -0.64 -35.94 22.23
N LYS A 367 0.33 -36.80 22.57
CA LYS A 367 1.01 -36.83 23.87
C LYS A 367 2.39 -36.20 23.71
N PRO A 368 2.85 -35.32 24.61
CA PRO A 368 4.27 -35.06 24.74
C PRO A 368 4.87 -36.05 25.73
N ALA A 369 5.89 -36.78 25.28
CA ALA A 369 6.86 -37.43 26.15
C ALA A 369 8.23 -37.38 25.46
N VAL A 370 9.14 -36.59 26.02
CA VAL A 370 10.57 -36.90 25.99
C VAL A 370 11.12 -36.49 27.36
N ASP A 371 11.45 -37.51 28.14
CA ASP A 371 12.27 -37.41 29.35
C ASP A 371 13.69 -36.98 28.96
N LEU A 372 14.27 -36.04 29.70
CA LEU A 372 15.70 -35.70 29.64
C LEU A 372 16.42 -36.39 30.81
N PRO A 373 17.65 -36.90 30.60
CA PRO A 373 18.38 -37.61 31.64
C PRO A 373 19.00 -36.66 32.68
N ASP A 374 19.01 -37.15 33.92
CA ASP A 374 19.62 -36.54 35.09
C ASP A 374 21.15 -36.36 34.95
N GLY A 375 21.63 -35.20 35.40
CA GLY A 375 22.95 -35.08 36.02
C GLY A 375 23.94 -34.13 35.35
N VAL A 376 23.97 -32.86 35.78
CA VAL A 376 25.22 -32.09 35.92
C VAL A 376 25.11 -31.18 37.15
N ARG A 377 26.17 -31.20 37.96
CA ARG A 377 26.35 -30.59 39.28
C ARG A 377 26.49 -29.06 39.25
N ASP A 378 25.98 -28.46 40.32
CA ASP A 378 26.39 -27.27 41.08
C ASP A 378 27.32 -26.23 40.44
N THR A 379 26.80 -25.02 40.25
CA THR A 379 27.56 -23.76 40.35
C THR A 379 26.75 -22.72 41.15
N PRO A 380 27.40 -21.83 41.92
CA PRO A 380 26.74 -21.06 42.98
C PRO A 380 25.92 -19.87 42.46
N THR A 381 24.70 -19.79 42.98
CA THR A 381 23.71 -18.74 42.74
C THR A 381 24.13 -17.43 43.39
N VAL A 382 24.32 -16.37 42.59
CA VAL A 382 24.36 -14.98 43.07
C VAL A 382 22.92 -14.49 43.21
N ALA A 383 22.53 -14.11 44.42
CA ALA A 383 21.21 -13.60 44.74
C ALA A 383 20.92 -12.29 43.98
N THR A 384 19.84 -12.28 43.20
CA THR A 384 19.27 -11.07 42.58
C THR A 384 18.06 -10.63 43.43
N PRO A 385 17.91 -9.34 43.77
CA PRO A 385 16.76 -8.88 44.56
C PRO A 385 15.44 -8.99 43.77
N PRO A 386 14.30 -9.11 44.45
CA PRO A 386 13.01 -9.39 43.83
C PRO A 386 12.54 -8.20 42.96
N LEU A 387 12.21 -8.51 41.70
CA LEU A 387 11.51 -7.62 40.79
C LEU A 387 10.10 -7.34 41.32
N GLN A 388 9.77 -6.06 41.47
CA GLN A 388 8.41 -5.61 41.73
C GLN A 388 7.49 -5.97 40.55
N PRO A 389 6.20 -6.29 40.80
CA PRO A 389 5.25 -6.57 39.74
C PRO A 389 5.02 -5.32 38.87
N PRO A 390 4.90 -5.49 37.54
CA PRO A 390 4.60 -4.37 36.65
C PRO A 390 3.21 -3.80 37.00
N GLY A 391 3.15 -2.49 37.21
CA GLY A 391 1.90 -1.76 37.33
C GLY A 391 1.05 -1.89 36.05
N PRO A 392 -0.28 -1.69 36.15
CA PRO A 392 -1.19 -1.89 35.03
C PRO A 392 -0.83 -0.94 33.87
N ALA A 393 -0.59 -1.52 32.70
CA ALA A 393 -0.41 -0.79 31.47
C ALA A 393 -1.69 -0.03 31.10
N ALA A 394 -1.64 1.30 31.12
CA ALA A 394 -2.68 2.15 30.58
C ALA A 394 -2.68 2.04 29.05
N ALA A 395 -3.49 1.13 28.52
CA ALA A 395 -3.87 1.10 27.11
C ALA A 395 -5.34 1.56 27.00
N GLY A 396 -5.53 2.87 27.02
CA GLY A 396 -6.78 3.50 26.64
C GLY A 396 -6.46 4.65 25.71
N ASP A 397 -7.21 4.75 24.60
CA ASP A 397 -7.19 5.94 23.75
C ASP A 397 -7.45 7.17 24.64
N THR A 398 -6.69 8.25 24.43
CA THR A 398 -6.98 9.49 25.16
C THR A 398 -8.37 9.99 24.74
N PRO A 399 -9.13 10.64 25.64
CA PRO A 399 -10.44 11.21 25.32
C PRO A 399 -10.43 12.12 24.08
N GLU A 400 -9.29 12.75 23.80
CA GLU A 400 -9.05 13.60 22.62
C GLU A 400 -9.02 12.80 21.30
N VAL A 401 -8.45 11.59 21.31
CA VAL A 401 -8.42 10.71 20.13
C VAL A 401 -9.80 10.11 19.86
N VAL A 402 -10.55 9.75 20.91
CA VAL A 402 -11.93 9.26 20.79
C VAL A 402 -12.85 10.36 20.25
N ALA A 403 -12.75 11.59 20.80
CA ALA A 403 -13.52 12.74 20.35
C ALA A 403 -13.21 13.13 18.89
N ALA A 404 -11.94 13.05 18.48
CA ALA A 404 -11.56 13.28 17.08
C ALA A 404 -12.16 12.22 16.14
N ARG A 405 -12.22 10.95 16.56
CA ARG A 405 -12.82 9.85 15.79
C ARG A 405 -14.33 10.02 15.64
N GLU A 406 -15.03 10.36 16.70
CA GLU A 406 -16.49 10.56 16.66
C GLU A 406 -16.87 11.82 15.86
N SER A 407 -16.10 12.90 16.00
CA SER A 407 -16.24 14.12 15.20
C SER A 407 -16.05 13.83 13.70
N PHE A 408 -15.07 13.01 13.35
CA PHE A 408 -14.82 12.59 11.97
C PHE A 408 -16.00 11.82 11.36
N VAL A 409 -16.61 10.89 12.11
CA VAL A 409 -17.81 10.14 11.67
C VAL A 409 -19.01 11.07 11.48
N GLY A 410 -19.20 12.05 12.37
CA GLY A 410 -20.25 13.06 12.25
C GLY A 410 -20.08 13.97 11.03
N GLN A 411 -18.85 14.42 10.76
CA GLN A 411 -18.57 15.35 9.65
C GLN A 411 -18.57 14.66 8.28
N THR A 412 -18.15 13.39 8.19
CA THR A 412 -18.27 12.62 6.94
C THR A 412 -19.72 12.35 6.54
N ARG A 413 -20.64 12.25 7.52
CA ARG A 413 -22.08 12.18 7.26
C ARG A 413 -22.61 13.47 6.65
N LEU A 414 -22.20 14.63 7.17
CA LEU A 414 -22.61 15.95 6.68
C LEU A 414 -22.17 16.19 5.23
N VAL A 415 -20.92 15.81 4.89
CA VAL A 415 -20.39 15.94 3.52
C VAL A 415 -21.14 15.03 2.54
N LYS A 416 -21.45 13.79 2.94
CA LYS A 416 -22.26 12.89 2.11
C LYS A 416 -23.67 13.42 1.86
N GLU A 417 -24.29 14.04 2.86
CA GLU A 417 -25.63 14.66 2.74
C GLU A 417 -25.60 15.89 1.82
N LEU A 418 -24.54 16.72 1.89
CA LEU A 418 -24.31 17.84 0.97
C LEU A 418 -24.23 17.38 -0.49
N PHE A 419 -23.47 16.32 -0.79
CA PHE A 419 -23.36 15.79 -2.16
C PHE A 419 -24.59 15.02 -2.65
N ALA A 420 -25.37 14.40 -1.75
CA ALA A 420 -26.60 13.71 -2.11
C ALA A 420 -27.76 14.67 -2.46
N SER A 421 -27.68 15.93 -2.02
CA SER A 421 -28.75 16.92 -2.22
C SER A 421 -28.67 17.72 -3.53
N GLY A 422 -27.63 17.50 -4.36
CA GLY A 422 -27.40 18.19 -5.63
C GLY A 422 -28.34 17.84 -6.79
N GLY A 423 -29.60 17.48 -6.50
CA GLY A 423 -30.63 17.23 -7.51
C GLY A 423 -31.48 18.46 -7.77
N HIS A 424 -31.32 19.05 -8.96
CA HIS A 424 -32.22 20.08 -9.53
C HIS A 424 -33.69 19.74 -9.26
N ARG A 425 -34.36 20.55 -8.43
CA ARG A 425 -35.82 20.73 -8.48
C ARG A 425 -36.10 22.20 -8.78
N SER A 426 -36.48 22.45 -10.03
CA SER A 426 -37.27 23.63 -10.38
C SER A 426 -38.62 23.49 -9.66
N ILE A 427 -38.91 24.42 -8.75
CA ILE A 427 -40.27 24.68 -8.26
C ILE A 427 -40.55 26.13 -8.57
N CYS A 428 -41.27 26.37 -9.66
CA CYS A 428 -42.10 27.55 -9.79
C CYS A 428 -43.24 27.41 -8.77
N ASN A 429 -43.32 28.30 -7.79
CA ASN A 429 -44.57 29.00 -7.51
C ASN A 429 -44.40 30.19 -6.55
N SER A 430 -45.13 31.23 -6.94
CA SER A 430 -45.41 32.51 -6.31
C SER A 430 -45.84 32.44 -4.83
N HIS A 431 -45.18 33.23 -3.98
CA HIS A 431 -45.72 34.28 -3.08
C HIS A 431 -44.67 34.64 -2.02
N SER A 432 -44.53 35.94 -1.74
CA SER A 432 -43.49 36.61 -0.94
C SER A 432 -43.76 36.54 0.59
N PRO A 433 -42.95 37.14 1.50
CA PRO A 433 -41.78 36.51 2.13
C PRO A 433 -41.91 36.44 3.67
N ALA A 434 -41.24 35.45 4.29
CA ALA A 434 -40.89 35.50 5.71
C ALA A 434 -39.39 35.31 5.86
N VAL A 435 -38.73 36.41 6.23
CA VAL A 435 -37.30 36.50 6.53
C VAL A 435 -37.06 35.87 7.90
N CYS A 436 -36.37 34.74 7.95
CA CYS A 436 -35.76 34.24 9.18
C CYS A 436 -34.28 34.62 9.18
N THR A 437 -33.96 35.72 9.84
CA THR A 437 -32.59 36.13 10.16
C THR A 437 -32.07 35.25 11.30
N VAL A 438 -31.04 34.43 11.04
CA VAL A 438 -30.27 33.77 12.11
C VAL A 438 -29.10 34.70 12.46
N HIS A 439 -29.20 35.39 13.60
CA HIS A 439 -28.09 36.14 14.18
C HIS A 439 -27.09 35.16 14.82
N LEU A 440 -25.93 35.00 14.20
CA LEU A 440 -24.73 34.48 14.87
C LEU A 440 -24.09 35.64 15.65
N GLN A 441 -24.30 35.67 16.97
CA GLN A 441 -23.55 36.55 17.86
C GLN A 441 -22.11 36.03 18.02
N SER A 442 -21.13 36.77 17.51
CA SER A 442 -19.72 36.62 17.86
C SER A 442 -19.44 37.37 19.15
N ASN A 443 -19.17 36.63 20.23
CA ASN A 443 -18.57 37.19 21.44
C ASN A 443 -17.05 37.25 21.27
N ILE A 444 -16.53 38.38 20.80
CA ILE A 444 -15.14 38.76 20.99
C ILE A 444 -15.12 39.75 22.16
N ARG A 445 -14.67 39.31 23.33
CA ARG A 445 -14.27 40.20 24.42
C ARG A 445 -12.78 40.50 24.24
N ALA A 446 -12.48 41.78 24.00
CA ALA A 446 -11.17 42.34 24.27
C ALA A 446 -11.03 42.54 25.78
N GLY A 447 -9.92 42.08 26.32
CA GLY A 447 -9.43 42.30 27.68
C GLY A 447 -7.93 42.13 27.67
#